data_AF-A0A8E1R0E5-F1
#
_entry.id   AF-A0A8E1R0E5-F1
#
_cell.length_a   1.000
_cell.length_b   1.000
_cell.length_c   1.000
_cell.angle_alpha   90.00
_cell.angle_beta   90.00
_cell.angle_gamma   90.00
#
_symmetry.space_group_name_H-M   'P 1'
#
loop_
_entity.id
_entity.type
_entity.pdbx_description
1 polymer ?
#
loop_
_entity_poly.entity_id
_entity_poly.type
_entity_poly.pdbx_seq_one_letter_code
_entity_poly.pdbx_strand_id
1 'polypeptide(L)'
;MKKLSTTLILLLVAVMSIMAQTPEQWAKLEKDVNFYVANDLGRNGYYDQKPIAELMGRMAETVGIECVAAPGDVHHFEGVRSTQDPLWMTNYELIYSHPELMLDWYPTLGNHEYRGNTQAVLDYTNVSARWAMPARYYTKVIEDGGVTVRLVFIDTAPMIDKYRNDTEKYPDAGKQDYNKQLEWLDSVLSSAKEDWVIVLGHHPVYADTGKDTSERGDMQARLNPILTKHKNVSMYICGHIHNFQHIRKPGCNIDYVVNTSGSLSRPKVKAVDGTQFCSGVTGFSLVCADKTTLSLHLIDKDGKVVYTVNHKK
;
A
#
# COMPACT_ATOMS: atom_id res chain seq x y z
N MET A 1 35.12 -38.75 55.30
CA MET A 1 33.82 -38.53 54.63
C MET A 1 33.98 -37.34 53.68
N LYS A 2 33.93 -37.58 52.36
CA LYS A 2 34.21 -36.59 51.30
C LYS A 2 33.05 -35.60 51.22
N LYS A 3 33.32 -34.29 51.37
CA LYS A 3 32.36 -33.22 51.03
C LYS A 3 32.45 -32.99 49.53
N LEU A 4 31.42 -33.42 48.79
CA LEU A 4 31.22 -33.03 47.40
C LEU A 4 30.84 -31.53 47.38
N SER A 5 31.70 -30.72 46.77
CA SER A 5 31.38 -29.34 46.39
C SER A 5 30.60 -29.40 45.07
N THR A 6 29.31 -29.10 45.11
CA THR A 6 28.48 -29.02 43.91
C THR A 6 28.65 -27.62 43.32
N THR A 7 29.49 -27.49 42.29
CA THR A 7 29.61 -26.27 41.49
C THR A 7 28.37 -26.14 40.61
N LEU A 8 27.51 -25.18 40.92
CA LEU A 8 26.35 -24.82 40.11
C LEU A 8 26.83 -23.96 38.94
N ILE A 9 26.88 -24.55 37.74
CA ILE A 9 27.14 -23.81 36.49
C ILE A 9 25.81 -23.17 36.07
N LEU A 10 25.67 -21.85 36.26
CA LEU A 10 24.61 -21.09 35.61
C LEU A 10 24.93 -20.99 34.11
N LEU A 11 24.22 -21.76 33.27
CA LEU A 11 24.14 -21.48 31.85
C LEU A 11 23.30 -20.21 31.64
N LEU A 12 23.97 -19.10 31.32
CA LEU A 12 23.31 -17.93 30.75
C LEU A 12 22.85 -18.30 29.32
N VAL A 13 21.58 -18.65 29.18
CA VAL A 13 20.94 -18.68 27.86
C VAL A 13 20.71 -17.22 27.46
N ALA A 14 21.58 -16.71 26.58
CA ALA A 14 21.34 -15.43 25.91
C ALA A 14 20.13 -15.60 24.98
N VAL A 15 18.94 -15.25 25.47
CA VAL A 15 17.77 -15.06 24.62
C VAL A 15 18.09 -13.84 23.77
N MET A 16 18.43 -14.04 22.50
CA MET A 16 18.38 -12.96 21.51
C MET A 16 16.91 -12.58 21.36
N SER A 17 16.45 -11.65 22.19
CA SER A 17 15.16 -11.01 22.00
C SER A 17 15.19 -10.37 20.62
N ILE A 18 14.37 -10.87 19.70
CA ILE A 18 14.02 -10.17 18.48
C ILE A 18 13.25 -8.93 18.96
N MET A 19 13.97 -7.85 19.27
CA MET A 19 13.37 -6.64 19.80
C MET A 19 12.55 -6.00 18.69
N ALA A 20 11.23 -5.96 18.87
CA ALA A 20 10.34 -5.13 18.07
C ALA A 20 10.88 -3.68 18.08
N GLN A 21 10.69 -2.94 16.99
CA GLN A 21 11.15 -1.55 16.97
C GLN A 21 10.42 -0.74 18.05
N THR A 22 11.15 0.14 18.72
CA THR A 22 10.62 1.00 19.78
C THR A 22 10.11 2.32 19.21
N PRO A 23 9.24 3.06 19.93
CA PRO A 23 8.84 4.42 19.53
C PRO A 23 10.04 5.33 19.22
N GLU A 24 11.12 5.26 19.99
CA GLU A 24 12.34 6.06 19.73
C GLU A 24 13.04 5.69 18.42
N GLN A 25 12.81 4.48 17.88
CA GLN A 25 13.30 4.09 16.56
C GLN A 25 12.38 4.59 15.45
N TRP A 26 11.06 4.58 15.66
CA TRP A 26 10.10 5.10 14.70
C TRP A 26 10.21 6.62 14.55
N ALA A 27 10.39 7.37 15.64
CA ALA A 27 10.57 8.82 15.60
C ALA A 27 11.76 9.27 14.71
N LYS A 28 12.75 8.40 14.48
CA LYS A 28 13.89 8.68 13.59
C LYS A 28 13.56 8.54 12.10
N LEU A 29 12.38 8.01 11.77
CA LEU A 29 11.91 7.85 10.39
C LEU A 29 11.22 9.13 9.90
N GLU A 30 10.68 9.93 10.81
CA GLU A 30 9.92 11.15 10.53
C GLU A 30 10.70 12.13 9.66
N LYS A 31 9.99 12.74 8.72
CA LYS A 31 10.43 13.84 7.87
C LYS A 31 9.31 14.87 7.75
N ASP A 32 9.52 15.86 6.87
CA ASP A 32 8.58 16.95 6.63
C ASP A 32 7.19 16.43 6.22
N VAL A 33 7.10 15.43 5.32
CA VAL A 33 5.81 14.81 4.95
C VAL A 33 5.85 13.32 5.24
N ASN A 34 4.90 12.82 6.03
CA ASN A 34 4.78 11.40 6.33
C ASN A 34 3.36 10.88 6.09
N PHE A 35 3.21 9.68 5.53
CA PHE A 35 1.91 9.04 5.39
C PHE A 35 2.03 7.53 5.24
N TYR A 36 0.95 6.79 5.51
CA TYR A 36 0.93 5.34 5.31
C TYR A 36 0.47 4.92 3.93
N VAL A 37 1.00 3.79 3.47
CA VAL A 37 0.42 3.00 2.38
C VAL A 37 -0.02 1.64 2.93
N ALA A 38 -1.32 1.33 2.82
CA ALA A 38 -1.92 0.12 3.37
C ALA A 38 -3.00 -0.45 2.43
N ASN A 39 -2.83 -1.66 1.91
CA ASN A 39 -3.74 -2.31 0.96
C ASN A 39 -4.01 -3.78 1.32
N ASP A 40 -4.96 -4.37 0.59
CA ASP A 40 -5.38 -5.76 0.78
C ASP A 40 -5.75 -6.05 2.25
N LEU A 41 -6.52 -5.10 2.81
CA LEU A 41 -6.77 -4.96 4.24
C LEU A 41 -7.90 -5.88 4.72
N GLY A 42 -9.03 -5.89 4.03
CA GLY A 42 -10.28 -6.42 4.56
C GLY A 42 -10.22 -7.91 4.87
N ARG A 43 -10.39 -8.29 6.13
CA ARG A 43 -10.50 -9.69 6.56
C ARG A 43 -11.44 -9.85 7.75
N ASN A 44 -12.41 -8.96 7.95
CA ASN A 44 -13.32 -8.94 9.09
C ASN A 44 -12.60 -8.95 10.46
N GLY A 45 -11.42 -8.35 10.50
CA GLY A 45 -10.53 -8.33 11.66
C GLY A 45 -9.70 -9.60 11.90
N TYR A 46 -9.76 -10.59 11.00
CA TYR A 46 -8.96 -11.82 11.08
C TYR A 46 -7.53 -11.64 10.56
N TYR A 47 -6.71 -12.68 10.78
CA TYR A 47 -5.28 -12.71 10.45
C TYR A 47 -4.56 -11.56 11.17
N ASP A 48 -3.69 -10.84 10.49
CA ASP A 48 -2.96 -9.72 11.08
C ASP A 48 -3.71 -8.39 10.95
N GLN A 49 -4.97 -8.36 10.47
CA GLN A 49 -5.68 -7.11 10.19
C GLN A 49 -5.83 -6.20 11.42
N LYS A 50 -6.41 -6.73 12.52
CA LYS A 50 -6.56 -5.97 13.76
C LYS A 50 -5.21 -5.61 14.40
N PRO A 51 -4.27 -6.55 14.58
CA PRO A 51 -2.94 -6.23 15.10
C PRO A 51 -2.21 -5.14 14.30
N ILE A 52 -2.27 -5.19 12.97
CA ILE A 52 -1.66 -4.17 12.10
C ILE A 52 -2.39 -2.83 12.23
N ALA A 53 -3.72 -2.81 12.32
CA ALA A 53 -4.47 -1.57 12.53
C ALA A 53 -4.08 -0.87 13.85
N GLU A 54 -3.95 -1.62 14.94
CA GLU A 54 -3.47 -1.10 16.22
C GLU A 54 -2.01 -0.63 16.15
N LEU A 55 -1.15 -1.36 15.42
CA LEU A 55 0.23 -0.97 15.20
C LEU A 55 0.33 0.33 14.40
N MET A 56 -0.44 0.49 13.32
CA MET A 56 -0.50 1.72 12.53
C MET A 56 -0.87 2.92 13.42
N GLY A 57 -1.86 2.74 14.32
CA GLY A 57 -2.27 3.76 15.29
C GLY A 57 -1.15 4.17 16.23
N ARG A 58 -0.51 3.21 16.92
CA ARG A 58 0.62 3.49 17.84
C ARG A 58 1.84 4.08 17.15
N MET A 59 2.12 3.64 15.92
CA MET A 59 3.19 4.22 15.13
C MET A 59 2.87 5.67 14.72
N ALA A 60 1.61 5.98 14.44
CA ALA A 60 1.18 7.34 14.09
C ALA A 60 1.23 8.31 15.28
N GLU A 61 1.05 7.83 16.53
CA GLU A 61 1.32 8.63 17.74
C GLU A 61 2.78 9.10 17.83
N THR A 62 3.68 8.37 17.18
CA THR A 62 5.12 8.60 17.23
C THR A 62 5.63 9.32 15.99
N VAL A 63 5.17 8.91 14.81
CA VAL A 63 5.48 9.52 13.51
C VAL A 63 4.21 10.18 13.05
N GLY A 64 4.11 11.51 13.22
CA GLY A 64 2.94 12.25 12.75
C GLY A 64 2.72 12.01 11.26
N ILE A 65 1.51 11.54 10.89
CA ILE A 65 1.15 11.23 9.51
C ILE A 65 0.01 12.11 9.01
N GLU A 66 0.06 12.43 7.72
CA GLU A 66 -0.92 13.33 7.08
C GLU A 66 -2.13 12.58 6.51
N CYS A 67 -1.94 11.33 6.11
CA CYS A 67 -3.02 10.53 5.54
C CYS A 67 -2.73 9.02 5.56
N VAL A 68 -3.72 8.22 5.17
CA VAL A 68 -3.52 6.84 4.70
C VAL A 68 -3.86 6.72 3.22
N ALA A 69 -2.89 6.33 2.40
CA ALA A 69 -3.14 5.92 1.02
C ALA A 69 -3.47 4.42 0.98
N ALA A 70 -4.65 4.06 0.44
CA ALA A 70 -5.17 2.69 0.48
C ALA A 70 -5.38 2.09 -0.92
N PRO A 71 -4.33 1.55 -1.57
CA PRO A 71 -4.41 1.09 -2.96
C PRO A 71 -5.15 -0.26 -3.14
N GLY A 72 -6.45 -0.27 -2.84
CA GLY A 72 -7.40 -1.32 -3.20
C GLY A 72 -7.52 -2.49 -2.22
N ASP A 73 -8.59 -3.25 -2.41
CA ASP A 73 -8.95 -4.46 -1.67
C ASP A 73 -9.10 -4.23 -0.16
N VAL A 74 -9.67 -3.07 0.20
CA VAL A 74 -10.13 -2.76 1.57
C VAL A 74 -11.30 -3.65 1.96
N HIS A 75 -12.15 -4.05 1.00
CA HIS A 75 -13.36 -4.85 1.20
C HIS A 75 -13.27 -6.19 0.48
N HIS A 76 -12.73 -7.19 1.17
CA HIS A 76 -12.78 -8.56 0.70
C HIS A 76 -14.04 -9.31 1.17
N PHE A 77 -14.47 -10.38 0.50
CA PHE A 77 -13.94 -10.89 -0.79
C PHE A 77 -14.78 -10.46 -1.99
N GLU A 78 -15.98 -9.94 -1.78
CA GLU A 78 -16.93 -9.67 -2.88
C GLU A 78 -17.29 -8.18 -2.95
N GLY A 79 -16.42 -7.32 -2.42
CA GLY A 79 -16.68 -5.89 -2.30
C GLY A 79 -17.87 -5.61 -1.37
N VAL A 80 -18.37 -4.38 -1.44
CA VAL A 80 -19.59 -3.95 -0.73
C VAL A 80 -20.76 -3.91 -1.71
N ARG A 81 -21.99 -4.14 -1.22
CA ARG A 81 -23.21 -4.05 -2.04
C ARG A 81 -23.82 -2.63 -2.05
N SER A 82 -23.60 -1.88 -0.98
CA SER A 82 -24.14 -0.53 -0.78
C SER A 82 -23.32 0.23 0.27
N THR A 83 -23.63 1.50 0.48
CA THR A 83 -23.07 2.32 1.58
C THR A 83 -23.50 1.85 2.98
N GLN A 84 -24.49 0.95 3.08
CA GLN A 84 -24.97 0.37 4.34
C GLN A 84 -24.52 -1.08 4.52
N ASP A 85 -23.65 -1.58 3.64
CA ASP A 85 -23.11 -2.94 3.76
C ASP A 85 -22.32 -3.09 5.08
N PRO A 86 -22.60 -4.11 5.92
CA PRO A 86 -21.89 -4.31 7.18
C PRO A 86 -20.36 -4.45 7.03
N LEU A 87 -19.87 -4.81 5.84
CA LEU A 87 -18.43 -4.87 5.58
C LEU A 87 -17.71 -3.54 5.80
N TRP A 88 -18.37 -2.39 5.69
CA TRP A 88 -17.79 -1.10 6.08
C TRP A 88 -17.36 -1.12 7.55
N MET A 89 -18.21 -1.65 8.42
CA MET A 89 -17.89 -1.72 9.84
C MET A 89 -16.83 -2.77 10.15
N THR A 90 -16.94 -3.96 9.55
CA THR A 90 -16.10 -5.10 9.92
C THR A 90 -14.75 -5.15 9.21
N ASN A 91 -14.60 -4.49 8.06
CA ASN A 91 -13.31 -4.37 7.36
C ASN A 91 -12.64 -3.01 7.57
N TYR A 92 -13.37 -1.94 7.90
CA TYR A 92 -12.82 -0.59 7.94
C TYR A 92 -13.08 0.15 9.27
N GLU A 93 -14.32 0.52 9.57
CA GLU A 93 -14.60 1.48 10.66
C GLU A 93 -14.23 0.96 12.05
N LEU A 94 -14.61 -0.27 12.39
CA LEU A 94 -14.28 -0.86 13.70
C LEU A 94 -12.87 -1.46 13.74
N ILE A 95 -12.17 -1.49 12.62
CA ILE A 95 -10.82 -2.04 12.53
C ILE A 95 -9.79 -0.93 12.72
N TYR A 96 -9.90 0.14 11.94
CA TYR A 96 -8.96 1.27 11.98
C TYR A 96 -9.52 2.38 12.88
N SER A 97 -9.76 2.03 14.15
CA SER A 97 -10.50 2.88 15.11
C SER A 97 -9.61 3.75 16.01
N HIS A 98 -8.29 3.64 15.87
CA HIS A 98 -7.33 4.42 16.65
C HIS A 98 -7.47 5.94 16.36
N PRO A 99 -7.37 6.84 17.36
CA PRO A 99 -7.52 8.29 17.16
C PRO A 99 -6.61 8.87 16.07
N GLU A 100 -5.34 8.48 16.05
CA GLU A 100 -4.36 8.91 15.03
C GLU A 100 -4.65 8.41 13.60
N LEU A 101 -5.68 7.56 13.42
CA LEU A 101 -6.16 7.13 12.09
C LEU A 101 -7.48 7.81 11.69
N MET A 102 -7.95 8.79 12.47
CA MET A 102 -9.12 9.64 12.19
C MET A 102 -8.76 10.85 11.31
N LEU A 103 -8.00 10.57 10.26
CA LEU A 103 -7.52 11.51 9.23
C LEU A 103 -7.95 11.00 7.85
N ASP A 104 -7.66 11.72 6.77
CA ASP A 104 -8.08 11.31 5.43
C ASP A 104 -7.48 9.95 5.01
N TRP A 105 -8.34 9.05 4.56
CA TRP A 105 -8.00 7.85 3.82
C TRP A 105 -8.29 8.09 2.34
N TYR A 106 -7.28 7.91 1.50
CA TYR A 106 -7.36 8.05 0.05
C TYR A 106 -7.28 6.66 -0.61
N PRO A 107 -8.42 6.02 -0.89
CA PRO A 107 -8.47 4.66 -1.41
C PRO A 107 -8.47 4.61 -2.94
N THR A 108 -8.10 3.45 -3.49
CA THR A 108 -8.44 3.04 -4.87
C THR A 108 -9.32 1.78 -4.85
N LEU A 109 -9.86 1.42 -6.01
CA LEU A 109 -10.58 0.17 -6.19
C LEU A 109 -9.58 -0.95 -6.52
N GLY A 110 -9.68 -2.05 -5.79
CA GLY A 110 -9.03 -3.32 -6.14
C GLY A 110 -9.98 -4.29 -6.81
N ASN A 111 -9.49 -5.49 -7.16
CA ASN A 111 -10.33 -6.45 -7.86
C ASN A 111 -11.50 -6.95 -7.01
N HIS A 112 -11.39 -6.91 -5.67
CA HIS A 112 -12.44 -7.36 -4.77
C HIS A 112 -13.57 -6.33 -4.70
N GLU A 113 -13.28 -5.02 -4.68
CA GLU A 113 -14.34 -4.01 -4.84
C GLU A 113 -15.09 -4.16 -6.16
N TYR A 114 -14.41 -4.55 -7.23
CA TYR A 114 -15.02 -4.79 -8.54
C TYR A 114 -15.97 -5.98 -8.61
N ARG A 115 -15.98 -6.88 -7.62
CA ARG A 115 -16.98 -7.95 -7.51
C ARG A 115 -18.30 -7.49 -6.89
N GLY A 116 -18.26 -6.34 -6.21
CA GLY A 116 -19.42 -5.73 -5.59
C GLY A 116 -19.93 -4.55 -6.41
N ASN A 117 -20.38 -3.52 -5.69
CA ASN A 117 -20.84 -2.25 -6.24
C ASN A 117 -19.74 -1.21 -6.05
N THR A 118 -18.99 -0.92 -7.11
CA THR A 118 -17.89 0.05 -7.02
C THR A 118 -18.40 1.48 -6.78
N GLN A 119 -19.61 1.82 -7.23
CA GLN A 119 -20.20 3.14 -6.96
C GLN A 119 -20.46 3.34 -5.46
N ALA A 120 -20.88 2.29 -4.74
CA ALA A 120 -21.06 2.37 -3.30
C ALA A 120 -19.76 2.67 -2.54
N VAL A 121 -18.60 2.27 -3.09
CA VAL A 121 -17.28 2.59 -2.52
C VAL A 121 -16.98 4.08 -2.67
N LEU A 122 -17.36 4.70 -3.79
CA LEU A 122 -17.21 6.15 -3.99
C LEU A 122 -18.21 6.92 -3.10
N ASP A 123 -19.48 6.50 -3.11
CA ASP A 123 -20.57 7.18 -2.41
C ASP A 123 -20.38 7.19 -0.89
N TYR A 124 -19.57 6.27 -0.35
CA TYR A 124 -19.26 6.22 1.07
C TYR A 124 -18.49 7.44 1.59
N THR A 125 -17.93 8.26 0.69
CA THR A 125 -17.40 9.59 1.04
C THR A 125 -18.46 10.51 1.66
N ASN A 126 -19.75 10.26 1.38
CA ASN A 126 -20.87 10.98 1.99
C ASN A 126 -21.34 10.37 3.33
N VAL A 127 -20.72 9.27 3.76
CA VAL A 127 -21.04 8.57 5.01
C VAL A 127 -19.93 8.73 6.04
N SER A 128 -18.68 8.50 5.63
CA SER A 128 -17.51 8.56 6.51
C SER A 128 -16.64 9.77 6.19
N ALA A 129 -16.45 10.64 7.18
CA ALA A 129 -15.69 11.88 7.04
C ALA A 129 -14.23 11.65 6.64
N ARG A 130 -13.68 10.47 6.98
CA ARG A 130 -12.30 10.08 6.66
C ARG A 130 -12.16 9.30 5.37
N TRP A 131 -13.26 8.92 4.71
CA TRP A 131 -13.20 8.20 3.44
C TRP A 131 -13.19 9.19 2.27
N ALA A 132 -12.01 9.52 1.75
CA ALA A 132 -11.81 10.56 0.74
C ALA A 132 -11.61 9.95 -0.66
N MET A 133 -12.69 9.54 -1.31
CA MET A 133 -12.68 8.97 -2.67
C MET A 133 -13.57 9.75 -3.64
N PRO A 134 -13.13 10.94 -4.12
CA PRO A 134 -13.99 11.83 -4.92
C PRO A 134 -14.29 11.30 -6.33
N ALA A 135 -13.48 10.37 -6.84
CA ALA A 135 -13.64 9.73 -8.14
C ALA A 135 -12.92 8.38 -8.15
N ARG A 136 -13.07 7.59 -9.23
CA ARG A 136 -12.35 6.31 -9.41
C ARG A 136 -10.84 6.50 -9.49
N TYR A 137 -10.42 7.59 -10.12
CA TYR A 137 -9.04 8.03 -10.23
C TYR A 137 -8.99 9.53 -9.98
N TYR A 138 -8.00 9.98 -9.22
CA TYR A 138 -7.91 11.35 -8.73
C TYR A 138 -6.48 11.63 -8.26
N THR A 139 -6.18 12.90 -7.94
CA THR A 139 -4.87 13.28 -7.41
C THR A 139 -5.04 14.19 -6.21
N LYS A 140 -4.11 14.09 -5.26
CA LYS A 140 -4.01 14.93 -4.08
C LYS A 140 -2.56 15.40 -3.94
N VAL A 141 -2.37 16.65 -3.54
CA VAL A 141 -1.07 17.13 -3.08
C VAL A 141 -1.11 17.17 -1.56
N ILE A 142 -0.11 16.55 -0.94
CA ILE A 142 0.16 16.65 0.49
C ILE A 142 1.34 17.61 0.65
N GLU A 143 1.24 18.51 1.61
CA GLU A 143 2.26 19.53 1.85
C GLU A 143 2.43 19.74 3.36
N ASP A 144 3.67 19.60 3.81
CA ASP A 144 4.11 20.02 5.14
C ASP A 144 5.62 20.32 5.11
N GLY A 145 6.11 21.16 6.03
CA GLY A 145 7.51 21.59 6.08
C GLY A 145 8.02 22.27 4.79
N GLY A 146 7.10 22.78 3.95
CA GLY A 146 7.39 23.33 2.63
C GLY A 146 7.73 22.28 1.56
N VAL A 147 7.61 20.98 1.85
CA VAL A 147 7.76 19.86 0.92
C VAL A 147 6.41 19.50 0.33
N THR A 148 6.36 19.25 -0.98
CA THR A 148 5.12 18.88 -1.69
C THR A 148 5.22 17.49 -2.29
N VAL A 149 4.22 16.63 -2.03
CA VAL A 149 4.12 15.29 -2.60
C VAL A 149 2.81 15.16 -3.36
N ARG A 150 2.88 14.95 -4.68
CA ARG A 150 1.70 14.61 -5.49
C ARG A 150 1.45 13.10 -5.44
N LEU A 151 0.30 12.73 -4.90
CA LEU A 151 -0.25 11.39 -5.00
C LEU A 151 -1.22 11.34 -6.17
N VAL A 152 -1.05 10.37 -7.06
CA VAL A 152 -1.94 10.13 -8.21
C VAL A 152 -2.53 8.74 -8.10
N PHE A 153 -3.81 8.68 -7.75
CA PHE A 153 -4.56 7.45 -7.53
C PHE A 153 -5.22 6.99 -8.83
N ILE A 154 -4.96 5.75 -9.23
CA ILE A 154 -5.46 5.17 -10.48
C ILE A 154 -6.28 3.90 -10.24
N ASP A 155 -7.32 3.72 -11.07
CA ASP A 155 -8.20 2.57 -11.11
C ASP A 155 -7.72 1.58 -12.17
N THR A 156 -7.12 0.49 -11.70
CA THR A 156 -6.35 -0.44 -12.54
C THR A 156 -7.16 -1.63 -13.04
N ALA A 157 -8.27 -2.01 -12.38
CA ALA A 157 -9.04 -3.17 -12.82
C ALA A 157 -9.65 -2.99 -14.22
N PRO A 158 -10.18 -1.79 -14.59
CA PRO A 158 -10.65 -1.55 -15.95
C PRO A 158 -9.56 -1.56 -17.01
N MET A 159 -8.28 -1.50 -16.65
CA MET A 159 -7.17 -1.58 -17.60
C MET A 159 -6.86 -3.02 -18.02
N ILE A 160 -7.40 -4.02 -17.34
CA ILE A 160 -7.05 -5.44 -17.51
C ILE A 160 -8.21 -6.21 -18.17
N ASP A 161 -7.97 -6.81 -19.33
CA ASP A 161 -9.03 -7.43 -20.15
C ASP A 161 -9.70 -8.60 -19.44
N LYS A 162 -8.94 -9.37 -18.67
CA LYS A 162 -9.48 -10.46 -17.86
C LYS A 162 -10.65 -10.01 -16.98
N TYR A 163 -10.55 -8.84 -16.34
CA TYR A 163 -11.63 -8.33 -15.49
C TYR A 163 -12.72 -7.67 -16.32
N ARG A 164 -12.36 -6.97 -17.40
CA ARG A 164 -13.34 -6.35 -18.31
C ARG A 164 -14.29 -7.37 -18.96
N ASN A 165 -13.75 -8.54 -19.32
CA ASN A 165 -14.46 -9.56 -20.09
C ASN A 165 -15.31 -10.48 -19.19
N ASP A 166 -14.95 -10.65 -17.92
CA ASP A 166 -15.69 -11.44 -16.95
C ASP A 166 -16.72 -10.56 -16.22
N THR A 167 -17.76 -10.15 -16.94
CA THR A 167 -18.79 -9.21 -16.44
C THR A 167 -19.73 -9.82 -15.40
N GLU A 168 -19.77 -11.15 -15.28
CA GLU A 168 -20.52 -11.82 -14.22
C GLU A 168 -19.83 -11.59 -12.88
N LYS A 169 -18.51 -11.77 -12.84
CA LYS A 169 -17.72 -11.60 -11.63
C LYS A 169 -17.31 -10.16 -11.36
N TYR A 170 -17.10 -9.35 -12.40
CA TYR A 170 -16.65 -7.96 -12.29
C TYR A 170 -17.58 -7.02 -13.07
N PRO A 171 -18.83 -6.82 -12.60
CA PRO A 171 -19.88 -6.16 -13.37
C PRO A 171 -19.56 -4.73 -13.81
N ASP A 172 -18.65 -4.05 -13.12
CA ASP A 172 -18.31 -2.64 -13.41
C ASP A 172 -17.03 -2.44 -14.23
N ALA A 173 -16.17 -3.47 -14.35
CA ALA A 173 -14.83 -3.32 -14.93
C ALA A 173 -14.87 -2.94 -16.41
N GLY A 174 -15.72 -3.61 -17.20
CA GLY A 174 -15.89 -3.34 -18.63
C GLY A 174 -16.62 -2.02 -18.93
N LYS A 175 -17.33 -1.44 -17.96
CA LYS A 175 -18.11 -0.20 -18.14
C LYS A 175 -17.25 1.06 -18.15
N GLN A 176 -16.04 1.00 -17.60
CA GLN A 176 -15.15 2.15 -17.55
C GLN A 176 -14.30 2.24 -18.83
N ASP A 177 -14.16 3.45 -19.33
CA ASP A 177 -13.24 3.79 -20.41
C ASP A 177 -11.86 4.10 -19.81
N TYR A 178 -10.97 3.10 -19.84
CA TYR A 178 -9.63 3.27 -19.29
C TYR A 178 -8.76 4.20 -20.13
N ASN A 179 -9.07 4.45 -21.40
CA ASN A 179 -8.27 5.36 -22.23
C ASN A 179 -8.39 6.79 -21.74
N LYS A 180 -9.60 7.23 -21.36
CA LYS A 180 -9.82 8.53 -20.71
C LYS A 180 -9.00 8.69 -19.44
N GLN A 181 -8.89 7.62 -18.65
CA GLN A 181 -8.04 7.63 -17.46
C GLN A 181 -6.55 7.75 -17.82
N LEU A 182 -6.07 7.03 -18.84
CA LEU A 182 -4.67 7.11 -19.28
C LEU A 182 -4.32 8.50 -19.84
N GLU A 183 -5.23 9.12 -20.60
CA GLU A 183 -5.11 10.51 -21.07
C GLU A 183 -5.09 11.50 -19.90
N TRP A 184 -5.98 11.32 -18.92
CA TRP A 184 -5.99 12.12 -17.70
C TRP A 184 -4.69 11.96 -16.91
N LEU A 185 -4.19 10.73 -16.74
CA LEU A 185 -2.94 10.44 -16.04
C LEU A 185 -1.77 11.14 -16.73
N ASP A 186 -1.69 11.04 -18.06
CA ASP A 186 -0.67 11.72 -18.86
C ASP A 186 -0.70 13.25 -18.64
N SER A 187 -1.90 13.85 -18.59
CA SER A 187 -2.07 15.27 -18.31
C SER A 187 -1.63 15.65 -16.90
N VAL A 188 -2.02 14.87 -15.89
CA VAL A 188 -1.64 15.14 -14.49
C VAL A 188 -0.12 15.10 -14.34
N LEU A 189 0.52 14.03 -14.85
CA LEU A 189 1.97 13.85 -14.75
C LEU A 189 2.76 14.91 -15.53
N SER A 190 2.25 15.34 -16.70
CA SER A 190 2.85 16.44 -17.48
C SER A 190 2.82 17.78 -16.74
N SER A 191 1.79 18.02 -15.94
CA SER A 191 1.57 19.28 -15.22
C SER A 191 2.18 19.33 -13.82
N ALA A 192 2.57 18.17 -13.27
CA ALA A 192 3.06 18.03 -11.91
C ALA A 192 4.42 18.73 -11.71
N LYS A 193 4.50 19.52 -10.63
CA LYS A 193 5.68 20.35 -10.26
C LYS A 193 6.10 20.16 -8.81
N GLU A 194 5.45 19.24 -8.11
CA GLU A 194 5.71 18.90 -6.72
C GLU A 194 7.10 18.28 -6.58
N ASP A 195 7.65 18.32 -5.36
CA ASP A 195 8.99 17.77 -5.09
C ASP A 195 9.07 16.28 -5.44
N TRP A 196 7.97 15.56 -5.24
CA TRP A 196 7.83 14.14 -5.48
C TRP A 196 6.48 13.82 -6.13
N VAL A 197 6.49 12.86 -7.06
CA VAL A 197 5.26 12.33 -7.67
C VAL A 197 5.21 10.82 -7.47
N ILE A 198 4.14 10.35 -6.83
CA ILE A 198 3.88 8.94 -6.54
C ILE A 198 2.57 8.55 -7.21
N VAL A 199 2.61 7.51 -8.04
CA VAL A 199 1.40 6.92 -8.63
C VAL A 199 1.00 5.70 -7.82
N LEU A 200 -0.26 5.61 -7.41
CA LEU A 200 -0.80 4.52 -6.61
C LEU A 200 -1.95 3.83 -7.34
N GLY A 201 -1.86 2.51 -7.47
CA GLY A 201 -2.89 1.68 -8.11
C GLY A 201 -2.93 0.29 -7.49
N HIS A 202 -3.96 -0.50 -7.75
CA HIS A 202 -4.06 -1.81 -7.10
C HIS A 202 -3.15 -2.89 -7.74
N HIS A 203 -3.10 -2.97 -9.08
CA HIS A 203 -2.41 -4.06 -9.78
C HIS A 203 -0.94 -3.73 -10.13
N PRO A 204 0.01 -4.68 -10.01
CA PRO A 204 1.41 -4.43 -10.34
C PRO A 204 1.69 -4.40 -11.84
N VAL A 205 2.62 -3.53 -12.26
CA VAL A 205 3.28 -3.60 -13.58
C VAL A 205 4.33 -4.73 -13.58
N TYR A 206 5.13 -4.82 -12.52
CA TYR A 206 6.14 -5.85 -12.32
C TYR A 206 5.95 -6.50 -10.95
N ALA A 207 5.99 -7.83 -10.89
CA ALA A 207 5.96 -8.61 -9.67
C ALA A 207 6.31 -10.07 -9.98
N ASP A 208 6.93 -10.77 -9.03
CA ASP A 208 6.75 -12.22 -8.88
C ASP A 208 5.32 -12.48 -8.41
N THR A 209 4.60 -13.34 -9.12
CA THR A 209 3.21 -13.62 -8.79
C THR A 209 2.74 -14.93 -9.41
N GLY A 210 1.87 -15.63 -8.68
CA GLY A 210 1.11 -16.77 -9.19
C GLY A 210 -0.20 -16.36 -9.89
N LYS A 211 -0.48 -15.06 -10.02
CA LYS A 211 -1.62 -14.55 -10.80
C LYS A 211 -1.37 -14.76 -12.29
N ASP A 212 -2.44 -14.67 -13.07
CA ASP A 212 -2.39 -14.81 -14.51
C ASP A 212 -1.43 -13.79 -15.14
N THR A 213 -0.61 -14.22 -16.10
CA THR A 213 0.37 -13.35 -16.75
C THR A 213 -0.29 -12.22 -17.54
N SER A 214 -1.53 -12.39 -17.99
CA SER A 214 -2.31 -11.35 -18.68
C SER A 214 -2.51 -10.10 -17.84
N GLU A 215 -2.69 -10.21 -16.52
CA GLU A 215 -2.88 -9.06 -15.63
C GLU A 215 -1.67 -8.12 -15.70
N ARG A 216 -0.46 -8.67 -15.55
CA ARG A 216 0.77 -7.87 -15.71
C ARG A 216 1.01 -7.46 -17.16
N GLY A 217 0.66 -8.30 -18.12
CA GLY A 217 0.79 -8.01 -19.55
C GLY A 217 0.02 -6.75 -19.95
N ASP A 218 -1.24 -6.62 -19.53
CA ASP A 218 -2.05 -5.43 -19.79
C ASP A 218 -1.50 -4.19 -19.08
N MET A 219 -1.10 -4.30 -17.81
CA MET A 219 -0.48 -3.18 -17.08
C MET A 219 0.82 -2.70 -17.74
N GLN A 220 1.62 -3.63 -18.25
CA GLN A 220 2.86 -3.32 -19.00
C GLN A 220 2.58 -2.71 -20.37
N ALA A 221 1.51 -3.13 -21.05
CA ALA A 221 1.15 -2.63 -22.36
C ALA A 221 0.46 -1.25 -22.31
N ARG A 222 -0.33 -0.98 -21.25
CA ARG A 222 -1.23 0.18 -21.19
C ARG A 222 -0.75 1.25 -20.22
N LEU A 223 -0.45 0.89 -18.98
CA LEU A 223 -0.05 1.86 -17.94
C LEU A 223 1.42 2.24 -18.04
N ASN A 224 2.31 1.25 -18.14
CA ASN A 224 3.76 1.46 -18.07
C ASN A 224 4.31 2.47 -19.12
N PRO A 225 3.81 2.52 -20.37
CA PRO A 225 4.23 3.54 -21.33
C PRO A 225 3.90 4.97 -20.87
N ILE A 226 2.77 5.16 -20.16
CA ILE A 226 2.42 6.47 -19.60
C ILE A 226 3.37 6.81 -18.45
N LEU A 227 3.60 5.89 -17.51
CA LEU A 227 4.51 6.12 -16.38
C LEU A 227 5.92 6.49 -16.84
N THR A 228 6.49 5.71 -17.76
CA THR A 228 7.88 5.86 -18.21
C THR A 228 8.11 7.03 -19.17
N LYS A 229 7.04 7.58 -19.77
CA LYS A 229 7.10 8.84 -20.53
C LYS A 229 7.50 10.03 -19.65
N HIS A 230 7.19 9.98 -18.35
CA HIS A 230 7.36 11.10 -17.42
C HIS A 230 8.53 10.87 -16.45
N LYS A 231 9.54 11.74 -16.51
CA LYS A 231 10.76 11.64 -15.68
C LYS A 231 10.55 12.00 -14.20
N ASN A 232 9.43 12.64 -13.87
CA ASN A 232 9.10 13.10 -12.52
C ASN A 232 8.41 12.04 -11.66
N VAL A 233 7.99 10.91 -12.22
CA VAL A 233 7.42 9.81 -11.44
C VAL A 233 8.52 9.15 -10.61
N SER A 234 8.44 9.27 -9.29
CA SER A 234 9.41 8.68 -8.38
C SER A 234 9.12 7.21 -8.12
N MET A 235 7.86 6.89 -7.81
CA MET A 235 7.42 5.54 -7.46
C MET A 235 6.07 5.19 -8.08
N TYR A 236 5.90 3.92 -8.44
CA TYR A 236 4.60 3.29 -8.62
C TYR A 236 4.38 2.29 -7.49
N ILE A 237 3.39 2.55 -6.62
CA ILE A 237 3.10 1.72 -5.46
C ILE A 237 1.76 1.01 -5.65
N CYS A 238 1.75 -0.30 -5.40
CA CYS A 238 0.57 -1.14 -5.62
C CYS A 238 0.41 -2.26 -4.59
N GLY A 239 -0.70 -3.01 -4.68
CA GLY A 239 -1.04 -4.15 -3.83
C GLY A 239 -1.23 -5.45 -4.60
N HIS A 240 -2.35 -6.15 -4.36
CA HIS A 240 -2.87 -7.36 -5.05
C HIS A 240 -2.06 -8.64 -4.85
N ILE A 241 -0.74 -8.51 -4.80
CA ILE A 241 0.18 -9.59 -4.48
C ILE A 241 0.60 -9.38 -3.04
N HIS A 242 0.14 -10.28 -2.17
CA HIS A 242 0.22 -10.05 -0.73
C HIS A 242 1.63 -10.37 -0.18
N ASN A 243 2.66 -9.73 -0.73
CA ASN A 243 4.04 -9.78 -0.28
C ASN A 243 4.73 -8.47 -0.69
N PHE A 244 5.78 -8.11 0.03
CA PHE A 244 6.58 -6.96 -0.34
C PHE A 244 7.46 -7.29 -1.53
N GLN A 245 7.52 -6.37 -2.50
CA GLN A 245 8.49 -6.41 -3.59
C GLN A 245 8.93 -5.00 -3.96
N HIS A 246 10.22 -4.79 -4.16
CA HIS A 246 10.77 -3.60 -4.77
C HIS A 246 11.53 -4.02 -6.03
N ILE A 247 11.12 -3.46 -7.18
CA ILE A 247 11.68 -3.75 -8.49
C ILE A 247 12.09 -2.44 -9.14
N ARG A 248 13.32 -2.40 -9.69
CA ARG A 248 13.82 -1.30 -10.52
C ARG A 248 14.38 -1.88 -11.82
N LYS A 249 13.82 -1.44 -12.95
CA LYS A 249 14.26 -1.89 -14.28
C LYS A 249 15.53 -1.14 -14.71
N PRO A 250 16.46 -1.79 -15.42
CA PRO A 250 17.63 -1.11 -15.98
C PRO A 250 17.23 0.11 -16.81
N GLY A 251 17.87 1.26 -16.57
CA GLY A 251 17.59 2.51 -17.29
C GLY A 251 16.27 3.21 -16.90
N CYS A 252 15.52 2.69 -15.92
CA CYS A 252 14.29 3.30 -15.43
C CYS A 252 14.51 3.86 -14.02
N ASN A 253 14.19 5.14 -13.82
CA ASN A 253 14.32 5.77 -12.50
C ASN A 253 13.12 5.49 -11.58
N ILE A 254 12.04 4.87 -12.06
CA ILE A 254 10.84 4.60 -11.25
C ILE A 254 11.11 3.39 -10.33
N ASP A 255 10.83 3.55 -9.03
CA ASP A 255 10.71 2.42 -8.11
C ASP A 255 9.33 1.78 -8.26
N TYR A 256 9.26 0.51 -8.69
CA TYR A 256 8.02 -0.26 -8.71
C TYR A 256 7.93 -1.04 -7.40
N VAL A 257 6.93 -0.72 -6.58
CA VAL A 257 6.77 -1.33 -5.27
C VAL A 257 5.42 -2.04 -5.17
N VAL A 258 5.47 -3.31 -4.80
CA VAL A 258 4.32 -4.05 -4.29
C VAL A 258 4.38 -3.96 -2.78
N ASN A 259 3.41 -3.27 -2.19
CA ASN A 259 3.17 -3.21 -0.77
C ASN A 259 2.40 -4.46 -0.35
N THR A 260 2.84 -5.11 0.71
CA THR A 260 2.23 -6.37 1.18
C THR A 260 0.78 -6.15 1.65
N SER A 261 0.12 -7.24 2.03
CA SER A 261 -1.20 -7.16 2.65
C SER A 261 -1.10 -6.75 4.12
N GLY A 262 -1.92 -5.77 4.49
CA GLY A 262 -2.18 -5.40 5.88
C GLY A 262 -3.06 -6.40 6.64
N SER A 263 -3.20 -7.64 6.17
CA SER A 263 -3.98 -8.69 6.83
C SER A 263 -3.41 -10.09 6.65
N LEU A 264 -3.38 -10.63 5.43
CA LEU A 264 -2.94 -12.01 5.14
C LEU A 264 -1.96 -12.02 3.97
N SER A 265 -0.69 -12.31 4.27
CA SER A 265 0.37 -12.39 3.25
C SER A 265 0.41 -13.74 2.53
N ARG A 266 1.20 -13.77 1.45
CA ARG A 266 1.62 -14.95 0.70
C ARG A 266 3.13 -15.13 0.92
N PRO A 267 3.55 -16.05 1.81
CA PRO A 267 4.94 -16.15 2.27
C PRO A 267 5.96 -16.44 1.16
N LYS A 268 5.53 -17.09 0.08
CA LYS A 268 6.39 -17.46 -1.04
C LYS A 268 6.48 -16.31 -2.02
N VAL A 269 7.69 -15.77 -2.17
CA VAL A 269 8.06 -14.79 -3.19
C VAL A 269 9.48 -15.07 -3.65
N LYS A 270 9.73 -14.89 -4.94
CA LYS A 270 11.04 -15.08 -5.57
C LYS A 270 11.49 -13.79 -6.23
N ALA A 271 12.79 -13.63 -6.41
CA ALA A 271 13.33 -12.55 -7.22
C ALA A 271 12.96 -12.75 -8.70
N VAL A 272 12.62 -11.64 -9.35
CA VAL A 272 12.43 -11.50 -10.80
C VAL A 272 13.41 -10.47 -11.34
N ASP A 273 13.45 -10.29 -12.66
CA ASP A 273 14.36 -9.33 -13.28
C ASP A 273 14.12 -7.89 -12.79
N GLY A 274 15.13 -7.31 -12.16
CA GLY A 274 15.10 -5.99 -11.54
C GLY A 274 14.75 -5.97 -10.04
N THR A 275 14.48 -7.12 -9.41
CA THR A 275 14.20 -7.19 -7.96
C THR A 275 15.38 -6.65 -7.15
N GLN A 276 15.09 -5.65 -6.31
CA GLN A 276 15.99 -5.10 -5.30
C GLN A 276 15.71 -5.71 -3.92
N PHE A 277 14.44 -6.02 -3.64
CA PHE A 277 13.99 -6.65 -2.40
C PHE A 277 12.68 -7.41 -2.62
N CYS A 278 12.48 -8.52 -1.91
CA CYS A 278 11.18 -9.16 -1.78
C CYS A 278 11.04 -9.89 -0.44
N SER A 279 9.85 -9.85 0.17
CA SER A 279 9.57 -10.53 1.44
C SER A 279 8.11 -10.94 1.57
N GLY A 280 7.87 -12.15 2.07
CA GLY A 280 6.53 -12.72 2.25
C GLY A 280 5.81 -12.32 3.55
N VAL A 281 6.33 -11.36 4.31
CA VAL A 281 5.72 -10.92 5.58
C VAL A 281 4.48 -10.06 5.33
N THR A 282 3.51 -10.12 6.25
CA THR A 282 2.40 -9.16 6.37
C THR A 282 2.90 -7.83 6.93
N GLY A 283 2.15 -6.76 6.69
CA GLY A 283 2.57 -5.42 7.09
C GLY A 283 1.94 -4.30 6.27
N PHE A 284 2.56 -3.14 6.33
CA PHE A 284 2.17 -1.92 5.61
C PHE A 284 3.44 -1.09 5.34
N SER A 285 3.30 0.09 4.75
CA SER A 285 4.46 0.97 4.55
C SER A 285 4.25 2.37 5.10
N LEU A 286 5.34 2.99 5.50
CA LEU A 286 5.43 4.40 5.86
C LEU A 286 6.25 5.14 4.80
N VAL A 287 5.67 6.15 4.19
CA VAL A 287 6.37 7.09 3.33
C VAL A 287 6.82 8.27 4.17
N CYS A 288 8.07 8.68 4.02
CA CYS A 288 8.62 9.90 4.61
C CYS A 288 9.37 10.67 3.54
N ALA A 289 9.09 11.97 3.38
CA ALA A 289 9.69 12.82 2.36
C ALA A 289 10.24 14.12 2.94
N ASP A 290 11.42 14.49 2.46
CA ASP A 290 12.01 15.83 2.61
C ASP A 290 12.33 16.40 1.20
N LYS A 291 12.91 17.59 1.10
CA LYS A 291 13.26 18.21 -0.21
C LYS A 291 14.20 17.39 -1.10
N THR A 292 14.98 16.48 -0.52
CA THR A 292 16.10 15.77 -1.16
C THR A 292 15.89 14.26 -1.26
N THR A 293 15.11 13.68 -0.35
CA THR A 293 14.91 12.23 -0.26
C THR A 293 13.44 11.88 -0.02
N LEU A 294 12.93 10.96 -0.84
CA LEU A 294 11.68 10.23 -0.64
C LEU A 294 12.01 8.80 -0.19
N SER A 295 11.54 8.42 0.99
CA SER A 295 11.76 7.10 1.58
C SER A 295 10.44 6.36 1.74
N LEU A 296 10.40 5.09 1.33
CA LEU A 296 9.30 4.16 1.61
C LEU A 296 9.83 3.03 2.48
N HIS A 297 9.43 3.04 3.75
CA HIS A 297 9.78 2.03 4.75
C HIS A 297 8.76 0.90 4.70
N LEU A 298 9.21 -0.29 4.29
CA LEU A 298 8.39 -1.51 4.31
C LEU A 298 8.42 -2.05 5.75
N ILE A 299 7.26 -2.05 6.41
CA ILE A 299 7.12 -2.36 7.84
C ILE A 299 6.38 -3.68 7.98
N ASP A 300 6.93 -4.63 8.74
CA ASP A 300 6.24 -5.88 9.03
C ASP A 300 5.17 -5.73 10.13
N LYS A 301 4.37 -6.77 10.34
CA LYS A 301 3.32 -6.82 11.37
C LYS A 301 3.79 -6.56 12.81
N ASP A 302 5.09 -6.63 13.08
CA ASP A 302 5.68 -6.41 14.40
C ASP A 302 6.27 -4.99 14.53
N GLY A 303 6.07 -4.14 13.52
CA GLY A 303 6.50 -2.74 13.50
C GLY A 303 7.95 -2.56 13.09
N LYS A 304 8.60 -3.60 12.55
CA LYS A 304 9.99 -3.52 12.11
C LYS A 304 10.09 -3.11 10.65
N VAL A 305 10.90 -2.09 10.37
CA VAL A 305 11.35 -1.78 9.01
C VAL A 305 12.20 -2.94 8.49
N VAL A 306 11.66 -3.71 7.54
CA VAL A 306 12.36 -4.84 6.90
C VAL A 306 13.19 -4.41 5.71
N TYR A 307 12.84 -3.28 5.09
CA TYR A 307 13.55 -2.69 3.96
C TYR A 307 13.12 -1.23 3.75
N THR A 308 14.01 -0.40 3.21
CA THR A 308 13.70 0.99 2.84
C THR A 308 14.04 1.20 1.37
N VAL A 309 13.04 1.60 0.58
CA VAL A 309 13.25 2.17 -0.76
C VAL A 309 13.64 3.62 -0.57
N ASN A 310 14.82 4.02 -1.07
CA ASN A 310 15.27 5.41 -1.03
C ASN A 310 15.37 5.97 -2.45
N HIS A 311 14.53 6.96 -2.75
CA HIS A 311 14.57 7.73 -3.98
C HIS A 311 15.18 9.10 -3.69
N LYS A 312 16.17 9.50 -4.49
CA LYS A 312 16.90 10.77 -4.33
C LYS A 312 16.84 11.56 -5.63
N LYS A 313 16.83 12.89 -5.53
CA LYS A 313 16.97 13.78 -6.68
C LYS A 313 18.40 13.76 -7.23
#